data_AF-A0A0U1L635-F1
#
_entry.id   AF-A0A0U1L635-F1
#
_cell.length_a   1.000
_cell.length_b   1.000
_cell.length_c   1.000
_cell.angle_alpha   90.00
_cell.angle_beta   90.00
_cell.angle_gamma   90.00
#
_symmetry.space_group_name_H-M   'P 1'
#
loop_
_entity.id
_entity.type
_entity.pdbx_description
1 polymer ?
#
loop_
_entity_poly.entity_id
_entity_poly.type
_entity_poly.pdbx_seq_one_letter_code
_entity_poly.pdbx_strand_id
1 'polypeptide(L)'
;MASKEELLYKSLAIDCARMRYCKKVNEDLITAINKKKPKTLAALADIWYDGYGQESRERHYHNSRYHGLNLHSTFTKGTIEFRLFNGTLHAGKIKAYLQFCLALSYQALAQKSASAKRTTTDNEKYTFRCWMLRLGLIGKEFETCRLHFLKNLTGDSAWRNAA
;
A
#
# COMPACT_ATOMS: atom_id res chain seq x y z
N MET A 1 3.53 0.54 4.57
CA MET A 1 2.45 -0.20 3.87
C MET A 1 2.05 -1.48 4.58
N ALA A 2 3.00 -2.38 4.92
CA ALA A 2 2.70 -3.70 5.51
C ALA A 2 1.73 -3.68 6.72
N SER A 3 1.93 -2.78 7.68
CA SER A 3 1.11 -2.74 8.90
C SER A 3 -0.40 -2.54 8.67
N LYS A 4 -0.80 -1.88 7.58
CA LYS A 4 -2.20 -1.57 7.22
C LYS A 4 -2.66 -2.23 5.93
N GLU A 5 -1.87 -3.17 5.40
CA GLU A 5 -2.12 -3.77 4.08
C GLU A 5 -3.47 -4.50 4.02
N GLU A 6 -3.82 -5.28 5.03
CA GLU A 6 -5.12 -5.98 5.08
C GLU A 6 -6.30 -5.03 4.98
N LEU A 7 -6.29 -3.99 5.81
CA LEU A 7 -7.35 -2.97 5.79
C LEU A 7 -7.38 -2.22 4.46
N LEU A 8 -6.23 -1.96 3.84
CA LEU A 8 -6.15 -1.29 2.54
C LEU A 8 -6.76 -2.16 1.43
N TYR A 9 -6.46 -3.46 1.41
CA TYR A 9 -7.03 -4.39 0.43
C TYR A 9 -8.54 -4.53 0.60
N LYS A 10 -9.02 -4.65 1.84
CA LYS A 10 -10.45 -4.70 2.16
C LYS A 10 -11.16 -3.39 1.79
N SER A 11 -10.57 -2.26 2.15
CA SER A 11 -11.04 -0.92 1.82
C SER A 11 -11.27 -0.74 0.32
N LEU A 12 -10.31 -1.19 -0.50
CA LEU A 12 -10.40 -1.08 -1.96
C LEU A 12 -11.35 -2.09 -2.61
N ALA A 13 -11.83 -3.09 -1.86
CA ALA A 13 -12.61 -4.23 -2.35
C ALA A 13 -12.01 -4.76 -3.66
N ILE A 14 -10.72 -5.12 -3.61
CA ILE A 14 -9.97 -5.57 -4.78
C ILE A 14 -10.64 -6.81 -5.36
N ASP A 15 -10.88 -6.79 -6.67
CA ASP A 15 -11.45 -7.91 -7.40
C ASP A 15 -10.56 -9.16 -7.25
N CYS A 16 -11.17 -10.31 -6.91
CA CYS A 16 -10.48 -11.59 -6.77
C CYS A 16 -9.63 -11.94 -8.00
N ALA A 17 -10.09 -11.64 -9.22
CA ALA A 17 -9.35 -11.88 -10.45
C ALA A 17 -8.06 -11.04 -10.55
N ARG A 18 -8.01 -9.89 -9.85
CA ARG A 18 -6.84 -8.99 -9.83
C ARG A 18 -5.80 -9.38 -8.79
N MET A 19 -6.13 -10.21 -7.80
CA MET A 19 -5.21 -10.61 -6.73
C MET A 19 -3.92 -11.24 -7.26
N ARG A 20 -3.96 -11.91 -8.41
CA ARG A 20 -2.77 -12.45 -9.08
C ARG A 20 -1.77 -11.39 -9.53
N TYR A 21 -2.23 -10.15 -9.75
CA TYR A 21 -1.46 -9.03 -10.28
C TYR A 21 -1.08 -7.97 -9.24
N CYS A 22 -1.71 -8.00 -8.08
CA CYS A 22 -1.46 -7.09 -6.97
C CYS A 22 -1.37 -7.88 -5.66
N LYS A 23 -0.50 -8.88 -5.61
CA LYS A 23 -0.26 -9.68 -4.39
C LYS A 23 0.14 -8.78 -3.23
N LYS A 24 -0.21 -9.19 -2.02
CA LYS A 24 0.28 -8.53 -0.81
C LYS A 24 1.81 -8.58 -0.74
N VAL A 25 2.40 -7.71 0.06
CA VAL A 25 3.85 -7.71 0.32
C VAL A 25 4.26 -9.07 0.86
N ASN A 26 5.34 -9.62 0.28
CA ASN A 26 5.97 -10.85 0.75
C ASN A 26 6.58 -10.62 2.16
N GLU A 27 6.27 -11.49 3.12
CA GLU A 27 6.80 -11.41 4.48
C GLU A 27 8.29 -11.74 4.54
N ASP A 28 8.78 -12.61 3.67
CA ASP A 28 10.21 -12.93 3.54
C ASP A 28 11.00 -11.70 3.09
N LEU A 29 10.41 -10.90 2.19
CA LEU A 29 11.00 -9.64 1.74
C LEU A 29 11.14 -8.66 2.92
N ILE A 30 10.08 -8.48 3.72
CA ILE A 30 10.12 -7.61 4.91
C ILE A 30 11.21 -8.08 5.86
N THR A 31 11.25 -9.39 6.12
CA THR A 31 12.23 -10.01 7.01
C THR A 31 13.65 -9.79 6.51
N ALA A 32 13.89 -10.01 5.22
CA ALA A 32 15.18 -9.80 4.58
C ALA A 32 15.62 -8.31 4.64
N ILE A 33 14.72 -7.37 4.37
CA ILE A 33 15.01 -5.92 4.47
C ILE A 33 15.36 -5.54 5.91
N ASN A 34 14.58 -5.99 6.90
CA ASN A 34 14.82 -5.66 8.30
C ASN A 34 16.12 -6.28 8.85
N LYS A 35 16.49 -7.47 8.35
CA LYS A 35 17.74 -8.15 8.71
C LYS A 35 18.96 -7.52 8.04
N LYS A 36 18.92 -7.35 6.70
CA LYS A 36 20.05 -6.86 5.89
C LYS A 36 20.24 -5.33 5.96
N LYS A 37 19.17 -4.57 6.22
CA LYS A 37 19.15 -3.08 6.31
C LYS A 37 19.90 -2.40 5.14
N PRO A 38 19.46 -2.61 3.88
CA PRO A 38 20.15 -2.09 2.71
C PRO A 38 20.28 -0.57 2.77
N LYS A 39 21.47 -0.06 2.40
CA LYS A 39 21.79 1.38 2.38
C LYS A 39 21.75 1.99 0.99
N THR A 40 21.69 1.15 -0.05
CA THR A 40 21.68 1.56 -1.46
C THR A 40 20.48 0.95 -2.17
N LEU A 41 20.04 1.61 -3.25
CA LEU A 41 18.98 1.08 -4.11
C LEU A 41 19.39 -0.25 -4.76
N ALA A 42 20.67 -0.42 -5.11
CA ALA A 42 21.19 -1.68 -5.64
C ALA A 42 21.04 -2.83 -4.65
N ALA A 43 21.45 -2.65 -3.39
CA ALA A 43 21.29 -3.67 -2.37
C ALA A 43 19.81 -3.98 -2.07
N LEU A 44 18.94 -2.97 -2.12
CA LEU A 44 17.50 -3.19 -2.01
C LEU A 44 16.94 -3.97 -3.21
N ALA A 45 17.42 -3.69 -4.42
CA ALA A 45 17.06 -4.42 -5.62
C ALA A 45 17.47 -5.88 -5.52
N ASP A 46 18.68 -6.17 -5.04
CA ASP A 46 19.15 -7.55 -4.82
C ASP A 46 18.21 -8.32 -3.89
N ILE A 47 17.77 -7.69 -2.79
CA ILE A 47 16.80 -8.29 -1.86
C ILE A 47 15.43 -8.50 -2.52
N TRP A 48 14.99 -7.56 -3.36
CA TRP A 48 13.72 -7.67 -4.07
C TRP A 48 13.71 -8.81 -5.11
N TYR A 49 14.85 -9.05 -5.77
CA TYR A 49 14.98 -10.07 -6.82
C TYR A 49 15.43 -11.45 -6.32
N ASP A 50 15.86 -11.58 -5.06
CA ASP A 50 16.40 -12.81 -4.44
C ASP A 50 15.51 -14.05 -4.66
N GLY A 51 14.18 -13.87 -4.69
CA GLY A 51 13.21 -14.95 -4.88
C GLY A 51 12.79 -15.24 -6.33
N TYR A 52 13.40 -14.60 -7.32
CA TYR A 52 12.97 -14.66 -8.74
C TYR A 52 13.97 -15.35 -9.66
N GLY A 53 14.98 -16.02 -9.12
CA GLY A 53 15.96 -16.79 -9.89
C GLY A 53 16.81 -15.92 -10.83
N GLN A 54 17.15 -16.48 -12.00
CA GLN A 54 18.04 -15.85 -12.99
C GLN A 54 17.28 -15.00 -14.03
N GLU A 55 16.07 -14.53 -13.72
CA GLU A 55 15.35 -13.63 -14.61
C GLU A 55 16.09 -12.29 -14.77
N SER A 56 16.17 -11.79 -16.01
CA SER A 56 16.78 -10.48 -16.27
C SER A 56 15.97 -9.36 -15.64
N ARG A 57 16.65 -8.52 -14.84
CA ARG A 57 16.08 -7.33 -14.17
C ARG A 57 15.65 -6.24 -15.15
N GLU A 58 16.12 -6.28 -16.39
CA GLU A 58 15.77 -5.34 -17.46
C GLU A 58 14.46 -5.73 -18.16
N ARG A 59 14.00 -6.97 -17.97
CA ARG A 59 12.79 -7.47 -18.62
C ARG A 59 11.58 -6.65 -18.19
N HIS A 60 10.86 -6.11 -19.18
CA HIS A 60 9.64 -5.37 -18.89
C HIS A 60 8.65 -6.21 -18.07
N TYR A 61 8.27 -7.41 -18.53
CA TYR A 61 7.36 -8.31 -17.79
C TYR A 61 8.11 -9.23 -16.80
N HIS A 62 8.77 -8.64 -15.81
CA HIS A 62 9.39 -9.39 -14.72
C HIS A 62 8.35 -9.91 -13.72
N ASN A 63 8.52 -11.15 -13.23
CA ASN A 63 7.57 -11.78 -12.31
C ASN A 63 7.43 -11.08 -10.96
N SER A 64 8.45 -10.34 -10.53
CA SER A 64 8.41 -9.54 -9.31
C SER A 64 7.41 -8.37 -9.35
N ARG A 65 6.86 -8.02 -10.52
CA ARG A 65 5.99 -6.85 -10.65
C ARG A 65 4.65 -7.00 -9.95
N TYR A 66 4.21 -8.23 -9.69
CA TYR A 66 2.82 -8.53 -9.37
C TYR A 66 2.46 -8.37 -7.89
N HIS A 67 2.85 -7.24 -7.30
CA HIS A 67 2.53 -6.86 -5.92
C HIS A 67 1.77 -5.53 -5.87
N GLY A 68 0.99 -5.31 -4.81
CA GLY A 68 0.24 -4.06 -4.61
C GLY A 68 1.13 -2.81 -4.67
N LEU A 69 2.35 -2.93 -4.17
CA LEU A 69 3.45 -2.00 -4.38
C LEU A 69 4.53 -2.67 -5.23
N ASN A 70 4.72 -2.19 -6.45
CA ASN A 70 5.68 -2.76 -7.40
C ASN A 70 7.00 -1.97 -7.38
N LEU A 71 8.02 -2.53 -6.70
CA LEU A 71 9.36 -1.93 -6.62
C LEU A 71 10.22 -2.16 -7.87
N HIS A 72 9.86 -3.07 -8.78
CA HIS A 72 10.57 -3.23 -10.05
C HIS A 72 10.54 -1.93 -10.88
N SER A 73 9.42 -1.18 -10.82
CA SER A 73 9.31 0.14 -11.44
C SER A 73 10.30 1.17 -10.86
N THR A 74 10.67 1.01 -9.58
CA THR A 74 11.62 1.90 -8.89
C THR A 74 13.03 1.68 -9.41
N PHE A 75 13.42 0.43 -9.63
CA PHE A 75 14.77 0.11 -10.11
C PHE A 75 14.97 0.34 -11.60
N THR A 76 13.91 0.23 -12.40
CA THR A 76 13.99 0.34 -13.87
C THR A 76 13.60 1.72 -14.41
N LYS A 77 12.71 2.44 -13.72
CA LYS A 77 12.14 3.71 -14.19
C LYS A 77 12.30 4.87 -13.20
N GLY A 78 12.78 4.62 -11.98
CA GLY A 78 12.85 5.63 -10.93
C GLY A 78 11.48 6.06 -10.38
N THR A 79 10.43 5.27 -10.60
CA THR A 79 9.05 5.59 -10.17
C THR A 79 8.53 4.59 -9.14
N ILE A 80 7.44 4.93 -8.46
CA ILE A 80 6.70 3.99 -7.60
C ILE A 80 5.39 3.62 -8.31
N GLU A 81 5.11 2.32 -8.45
CA GLU A 81 3.91 1.82 -9.11
C GLU A 81 2.97 1.15 -8.09
N PHE A 82 1.77 1.71 -7.93
CA PHE A 82 0.69 1.14 -7.12
C PHE A 82 -0.25 0.32 -8.02
N ARG A 83 -0.42 -0.97 -7.71
CA ARG A 83 -1.25 -1.90 -8.50
C ARG A 83 -2.60 -2.24 -7.88
N LEU A 84 -2.96 -1.53 -6.81
CA LEU A 84 -4.08 -1.89 -5.94
C LEU A 84 -5.46 -1.57 -6.55
N PHE A 85 -5.56 -0.53 -7.37
CA PHE A 85 -6.86 0.07 -7.71
C PHE A 85 -7.63 -0.69 -8.79
N ASN A 86 -8.89 -1.00 -8.53
CA ASN A 86 -9.80 -1.54 -9.53
C ASN A 86 -10.07 -0.48 -10.62
N GLY A 87 -10.11 -0.90 -11.88
CA GLY A 87 -10.46 -0.01 -12.99
C GLY A 87 -11.83 0.62 -12.76
N THR A 88 -11.94 1.94 -12.92
CA THR A 88 -13.19 2.68 -12.70
C THR A 88 -13.18 4.00 -13.45
N LEU A 89 -14.35 4.43 -13.92
CA LEU A 89 -14.58 5.77 -14.50
C LEU A 89 -15.20 6.74 -13.48
N HIS A 90 -15.43 6.31 -12.24
CA HIS A 90 -16.03 7.16 -11.21
C HIS A 90 -15.02 8.22 -10.72
N ALA A 91 -15.24 9.48 -11.08
CA ALA A 91 -14.33 10.60 -10.78
C ALA A 91 -13.93 10.70 -9.31
N GLY A 92 -14.89 10.53 -8.38
CA GLY A 92 -14.61 10.55 -6.93
C GLY A 92 -13.63 9.46 -6.47
N LYS A 93 -13.70 8.25 -7.04
CA LYS A 93 -12.78 7.16 -6.71
C LYS A 93 -11.39 7.45 -7.28
N ILE A 94 -11.31 7.90 -8.52
CA ILE A 94 -10.05 8.27 -9.17
C ILE A 94 -9.34 9.36 -8.36
N LYS A 95 -10.06 10.43 -7.99
CA LYS A 95 -9.54 11.50 -7.12
C LYS A 95 -9.05 10.93 -5.78
N ALA A 96 -9.83 10.08 -5.14
CA ALA A 96 -9.46 9.46 -3.87
C ALA A 96 -8.17 8.63 -3.98
N TYR A 97 -8.02 7.84 -5.05
CA TYR A 97 -6.84 7.02 -5.31
C TYR A 97 -5.58 7.88 -5.50
N LEU A 98 -5.69 8.95 -6.29
CA LEU A 98 -4.59 9.90 -6.50
C LEU A 98 -4.18 10.58 -5.19
N GLN A 99 -5.14 11.12 -4.43
CA GLN A 99 -4.87 11.76 -3.13
C GLN A 99 -4.19 10.78 -2.16
N PHE A 100 -4.65 9.53 -2.11
CA PHE A 100 -4.06 8.50 -1.26
C PHE A 100 -2.61 8.17 -1.67
N CYS A 101 -2.34 7.98 -2.96
CA CYS A 101 -0.98 7.73 -3.46
C CYS A 101 -0.03 8.88 -3.11
N LEU A 102 -0.46 10.12 -3.32
CA LEU A 102 0.35 11.30 -2.99
C LEU A 102 0.63 11.38 -1.49
N ALA A 103 -0.39 11.21 -0.66
CA ALA A 103 -0.24 11.25 0.80
C ALA A 103 0.66 10.12 1.32
N LEU A 104 0.53 8.91 0.79
CA LEU A 104 1.34 7.76 1.19
C LEU A 104 2.81 7.92 0.76
N SER A 105 3.06 8.42 -0.45
CA SER A 105 4.40 8.75 -0.92
C SER A 105 5.05 9.84 -0.08
N TYR A 106 4.31 10.90 0.25
CA TYR A 106 4.80 11.94 1.15
C TYR A 106 5.14 11.40 2.54
N GLN A 107 4.26 10.58 3.13
CA GLN A 107 4.53 9.94 4.42
C GLN A 107 5.80 9.08 4.37
N ALA A 108 6.02 8.32 3.29
CA ALA A 108 7.24 7.52 3.14
C ALA A 108 8.53 8.37 3.13
N LEU A 109 8.49 9.59 2.59
CA LEU A 109 9.62 10.51 2.58
C LEU A 109 9.84 11.19 3.93
N ALA A 110 8.77 11.60 4.61
CA ALA A 110 8.85 12.37 5.85
C ALA A 110 9.06 11.50 7.10
N GLN A 111 8.66 10.22 7.05
CA GLN A 111 8.63 9.36 8.23
C GLN A 111 9.99 8.73 8.53
N LYS A 112 10.43 8.82 9.79
CA LYS A 112 11.75 8.32 10.24
C LYS A 112 11.85 6.80 10.36
N SER A 113 10.74 6.13 10.62
CA SER A 113 10.70 4.67 10.83
C SER A 113 9.31 4.11 10.54
N ALA A 114 9.23 2.84 10.13
CA ALA A 114 7.97 2.17 9.86
C ALA A 114 7.90 0.83 10.61
N SER A 115 6.73 0.50 11.15
CA SER A 115 6.47 -0.81 11.72
C SER A 115 5.95 -1.77 10.65
N ALA A 116 6.50 -2.98 10.63
CA ALA A 116 6.00 -4.08 9.82
C ALA A 116 4.87 -4.86 10.51
N LYS A 117 4.63 -4.64 11.81
CA LYS A 117 3.62 -5.37 12.58
C LYS A 117 2.24 -5.15 11.97
N ARG A 118 1.59 -6.24 11.55
CA ARG A 118 0.23 -6.22 11.00
C ARG A 118 -0.74 -5.72 12.06
N THR A 119 -1.69 -4.90 11.63
CA THR A 119 -2.72 -4.36 12.51
C THR A 119 -3.85 -5.36 12.63
N THR A 120 -4.17 -5.73 13.87
CA THR A 120 -5.40 -6.44 14.23
C THR A 120 -6.33 -5.47 14.95
N THR A 121 -7.60 -5.40 14.55
CA THR A 121 -8.59 -4.52 15.15
C THR A 121 -9.99 -5.11 14.95
N ASP A 122 -10.84 -4.88 15.94
CA ASP A 122 -12.29 -5.10 15.95
C ASP A 122 -13.08 -3.94 15.30
N ASN A 123 -12.49 -2.74 15.24
CA ASN A 123 -13.05 -1.57 14.58
C ASN A 123 -12.16 -1.06 13.44
N GLU A 124 -12.39 -1.61 12.25
CA GLU A 124 -11.63 -1.31 11.04
C GLU A 124 -11.81 0.13 10.57
N LYS A 125 -13.04 0.65 10.57
CA LYS A 125 -13.34 2.03 10.14
C LYS A 125 -12.60 3.04 11.00
N TYR A 126 -12.71 2.94 12.33
CA TYR A 126 -12.00 3.84 13.24
C TYR A 126 -10.49 3.78 13.02
N THR A 127 -9.94 2.56 12.99
CA THR A 127 -8.50 2.34 12.82
C THR A 127 -7.96 2.89 11.50
N PHE A 128 -8.68 2.68 10.40
CA PHE A 128 -8.28 3.15 9.09
C PHE A 128 -8.45 4.66 8.97
N ARG A 129 -9.54 5.23 9.51
CA ARG A 129 -9.74 6.69 9.58
C ARG A 129 -8.59 7.36 10.31
N CYS A 130 -8.21 6.89 11.51
CA CYS A 130 -7.07 7.45 12.24
C CYS A 130 -5.76 7.37 11.43
N TRP A 131 -5.56 6.32 10.64
CA TRP A 131 -4.42 6.24 9.74
C TRP A 131 -4.49 7.26 8.60
N MET A 132 -5.65 7.44 7.96
CA MET A 132 -5.86 8.48 6.95
C MET A 132 -5.62 9.89 7.50
N LEU A 133 -6.02 10.17 8.75
CA LEU A 133 -5.72 11.45 9.38
C LEU A 133 -4.20 11.66 9.56
N ARG A 134 -3.47 10.62 9.98
CA ARG A 134 -1.98 10.68 10.06
C ARG A 134 -1.30 10.80 8.70
N LEU A 135 -1.97 10.41 7.61
CA LEU A 135 -1.51 10.66 6.25
C LEU A 135 -1.75 12.11 5.79
N GLY A 136 -2.44 12.93 6.59
CA GLY A 136 -2.79 14.31 6.23
C GLY A 136 -4.09 14.42 5.42
N LEU A 137 -4.86 13.34 5.30
CA LEU A 137 -6.15 13.35 4.57
C LEU A 137 -7.28 13.92 5.45
N ILE A 138 -7.10 15.15 5.94
CA ILE A 138 -7.96 15.86 6.91
C ILE A 138 -8.60 17.08 6.25
N GLY A 139 -9.86 17.41 6.57
CA GLY A 139 -10.55 18.57 6.00
C GLY A 139 -11.56 18.20 4.92
N LYS A 140 -12.25 19.21 4.38
CA LYS A 140 -13.37 19.07 3.43
C LYS A 140 -12.89 18.54 2.08
N GLU A 141 -11.70 18.94 1.65
CA GLU A 141 -11.07 18.57 0.39
C GLU A 141 -10.74 17.06 0.28
N PHE A 142 -10.62 16.36 1.42
CA PHE A 142 -10.38 14.92 1.49
C PHE A 142 -11.60 14.12 1.97
N GLU A 143 -12.77 14.75 2.11
CA GLU A 143 -14.00 14.07 2.54
C GLU A 143 -14.36 12.91 1.61
N THR A 144 -14.34 13.15 0.29
CA THR A 144 -14.57 12.10 -0.73
C THR A 144 -13.54 10.97 -0.64
N CYS A 145 -12.28 11.29 -0.32
CA CYS A 145 -11.24 10.28 -0.13
C CYS A 145 -11.57 9.38 1.05
N ARG A 146 -11.86 9.97 2.23
CA ARG A 146 -12.26 9.21 3.42
C ARG A 146 -13.52 8.38 3.18
N LEU A 147 -14.53 8.94 2.50
CA LEU A 147 -15.74 8.20 2.14
C LEU A 147 -15.42 6.93 1.34
N HIS A 148 -14.65 7.05 0.25
CA HIS A 148 -14.37 5.91 -0.62
C HIS A 148 -13.49 4.84 0.01
N PHE A 149 -12.58 5.22 0.91
CA PHE A 149 -11.71 4.26 1.60
C PHE A 149 -12.37 3.63 2.83
N LEU A 150 -13.32 4.30 3.50
CA LEU A 150 -13.95 3.75 4.70
C LEU A 150 -15.21 2.91 4.42
N LYS A 151 -15.85 3.10 3.26
CA LYS A 151 -17.16 2.49 2.96
C LYS A 151 -17.21 0.95 3.07
N ASN A 152 -16.11 0.26 2.79
CA ASN A 152 -16.05 -1.21 2.74
C ASN A 152 -15.51 -1.83 4.05
N LEU A 153 -15.15 -1.00 5.03
CA LEU A 153 -14.62 -1.44 6.31
C LEU A 153 -15.76 -1.58 7.33
N THR A 154 -15.59 -2.44 8.33
CA THR A 154 -16.58 -2.68 9.39
C THR A 154 -16.36 -1.79 10.62
N GLY A 155 -17.39 -1.66 11.46
CA GLY A 155 -17.36 -0.87 12.68
C GLY A 155 -17.80 0.59 12.51
N ASP A 156 -17.54 1.38 13.54
CA ASP A 156 -17.89 2.80 13.60
C ASP A 156 -16.68 3.70 13.28
N SER A 157 -16.93 4.83 12.62
CA SER A 157 -15.84 5.73 12.25
C SER A 157 -15.51 6.79 13.29
N ALA A 158 -16.46 7.12 14.19
CA ALA A 158 -16.35 8.19 15.18
C ALA A 158 -15.70 7.68 16.47
N TRP A 159 -16.13 6.52 16.96
CA TRP A 159 -15.76 5.96 18.25
C TRP A 159 -14.96 4.67 18.09
N ARG A 160 -13.96 4.49 18.96
CA ARG A 160 -13.11 3.28 18.93
C ARG A 160 -13.90 2.05 19.37
N ASN A 161 -14.56 2.17 20.51
CA ASN A 161 -15.47 1.17 21.05
C ASN A 161 -16.86 1.80 20.94
N ALA A 162 -17.77 1.15 20.21
CA ALA A 162 -19.18 1.47 20.38
C ALA A 162 -19.58 1.01 21.79
N ALA A 163 -20.26 1.86 22.54
CA ALA A 163 -20.88 1.45 23.81
C ALA A 163 -21.94 0.38 23.56
#